data_AF-A0A3E2CSU3-F1
#
_entry.id   AF-A0A3E2CSU3-F1
#
_cell.length_a   1.000
_cell.length_b   1.000
_cell.length_c   1.000
_cell.angle_alpha   90.00
_cell.angle_beta   90.00
_cell.angle_gamma   90.00
#
_symmetry.space_group_name_H-M   'P 1'
#
loop_
_entity.id
_entity.type
_entity.pdbx_description
1 polymer ?
#
loop_
_entity_poly.entity_id
_entity_poly.type
_entity_poly.pdbx_seq_one_letter_code
_entity_poly.pdbx_strand_id
1 'polypeptide(L)'
;MDQMVLQTQQWLNKTYGDKPGFGSVITDGNTGWDTINGLIRALQIELGITATANNFGAGTTRKFNERYPHGVKQQDDSDESKSNVYSIIQGALWCKGYSTSNNITQHFYSGTGRAVKELKNDMGIGGDSTVTIDVMKALLSMQQFVLLNRYGGTGVVRIIQQTVNRTYKDYTGIIPCDGLYGREMNTALIQILQSLEGYSPDDATGNFGHGTRRNLKTISRQNASSYGKWVWLAKAVLNCIRYDCLQNENWDD
;
A
#
# COMPACT_ATOMS: atom_id res chain seq x y z
N MET A 1 -18.23 14.25 1.87
CA MET A 1 -18.71 13.15 2.73
C MET A 1 -19.02 11.96 1.86
N ASP A 2 -18.50 10.80 2.23
CA ASP A 2 -18.76 9.51 1.62
C ASP A 2 -19.65 8.69 2.56
N GLN A 3 -20.78 8.19 2.06
CA GLN A 3 -21.77 7.47 2.86
C GLN A 3 -21.25 6.13 3.37
N MET A 4 -20.39 5.45 2.61
CA MET A 4 -19.83 4.16 2.98
C MET A 4 -18.73 4.31 4.03
N VAL A 5 -17.97 5.40 3.97
CA VAL A 5 -17.05 5.78 5.05
C VAL A 5 -17.82 6.10 6.33
N LEU A 6 -18.93 6.84 6.24
CA LEU A 6 -19.77 7.15 7.41
C LEU A 6 -20.31 5.86 8.06
N GLN A 7 -20.84 4.93 7.25
CA GLN A 7 -21.30 3.64 7.75
C GLN A 7 -20.16 2.84 8.41
N THR A 8 -18.94 2.91 7.88
CA THR A 8 -17.77 2.25 8.47
C THR A 8 -17.45 2.84 9.85
N GLN A 9 -17.41 4.17 9.97
CA GLN A 9 -17.14 4.85 11.25
C GLN A 9 -18.21 4.52 12.29
N GLN A 10 -19.49 4.50 11.90
CA GLN A 10 -20.60 4.13 12.78
C GLN A 10 -20.52 2.66 13.21
N TRP A 11 -20.22 1.75 12.27
CA TRP A 11 -20.02 0.34 12.56
C TRP A 11 -18.86 0.12 13.54
N LEU A 12 -17.73 0.80 13.34
CA LEU A 12 -16.57 0.76 14.23
C LEU A 12 -16.93 1.12 15.67
N ASN A 13 -17.61 2.27 15.87
CA ASN A 13 -18.05 2.68 17.21
C ASN A 13 -19.06 1.72 17.82
N LYS A 14 -20.01 1.22 17.03
CA LYS A 14 -21.03 0.28 17.52
C LYS A 14 -20.42 -1.07 17.92
N THR A 15 -19.47 -1.58 17.15
CA THR A 15 -18.91 -2.92 17.34
C THR A 15 -17.79 -2.95 18.37
N TYR A 16 -16.99 -1.87 18.44
CA TYR A 16 -15.79 -1.83 19.27
C TYR A 16 -15.76 -0.73 20.33
N GLY A 17 -16.72 0.20 20.36
CA GLY A 17 -16.72 1.34 21.30
C GLY A 17 -16.56 0.97 22.77
N ASP A 18 -17.14 -0.17 23.17
CA ASP A 18 -17.04 -0.69 24.54
C ASP A 18 -15.85 -1.63 24.76
N LYS A 19 -15.02 -1.87 23.74
CA LYS A 19 -13.86 -2.76 23.83
C LYS A 19 -12.65 -2.01 24.39
N PRO A 20 -12.00 -2.53 25.44
CA PRO A 20 -10.75 -1.96 25.93
C PRO A 20 -9.72 -1.81 24.81
N GLY A 21 -9.04 -0.66 24.78
CA GLY A 21 -8.05 -0.32 23.76
C GLY A 21 -8.65 0.37 22.52
N PHE A 22 -9.91 0.13 22.17
CA PHE A 22 -10.48 0.69 20.94
C PHE A 22 -10.62 2.21 21.00
N GLY A 23 -11.33 2.76 22.00
CA GLY A 23 -11.67 4.18 22.06
C GLY A 23 -12.86 4.54 21.16
N SER A 24 -12.74 5.57 20.32
CA SER A 24 -13.79 6.00 19.40
C SER A 24 -13.22 6.48 18.06
N VAL A 25 -14.13 6.66 17.10
CA VAL A 25 -13.90 7.23 15.76
C VAL A 25 -14.95 8.33 15.51
N ILE A 26 -14.56 9.45 14.92
CA ILE A 26 -15.46 10.52 14.48
C ILE A 26 -16.31 10.00 13.31
N THR A 27 -17.63 10.20 13.38
CA THR A 27 -18.59 9.77 12.35
C THR A 27 -19.02 10.92 11.46
N ASP A 28 -18.15 11.33 10.54
CA ASP A 28 -18.36 12.49 9.64
C ASP A 28 -18.35 12.11 8.14
N GLY A 29 -18.19 10.82 7.83
CA GLY A 29 -18.07 10.29 6.49
C GLY A 29 -16.86 10.79 5.71
N ASN A 30 -15.84 11.32 6.37
CA ASN A 30 -14.57 11.68 5.74
C ASN A 30 -13.50 10.65 6.10
N THR A 31 -12.77 10.15 5.11
CA THR A 31 -11.59 9.34 5.38
C THR A 31 -10.51 10.19 6.01
N GLY A 32 -9.81 9.63 7.01
CA GLY A 32 -8.67 10.27 7.64
C GLY A 32 -7.98 9.34 8.62
N TRP A 33 -6.95 9.87 9.30
CA TRP A 33 -6.18 9.13 10.30
C TRP A 33 -7.06 8.52 11.37
N ASP A 34 -8.10 9.22 11.82
CA ASP A 34 -8.99 8.72 12.87
C ASP A 34 -9.73 7.44 12.45
N THR A 35 -10.32 7.42 11.24
CA THR A 35 -10.96 6.23 10.66
C THR A 35 -9.95 5.09 10.44
N ILE A 36 -8.78 5.37 9.86
CA ILE A 36 -7.74 4.35 9.62
C ILE A 36 -7.21 3.78 10.95
N ASN A 37 -6.97 4.61 11.96
CA ASN A 37 -6.56 4.17 13.28
C ASN A 37 -7.66 3.35 13.97
N GLY A 38 -8.93 3.71 13.79
CA GLY A 38 -10.07 2.87 14.17
C GLY A 38 -10.01 1.48 13.53
N LEU A 39 -9.82 1.39 12.22
CA LEU A 39 -9.71 0.12 11.50
C LEU A 39 -8.49 -0.72 11.96
N ILE A 40 -7.34 -0.07 12.24
CA ILE A 40 -6.15 -0.75 12.79
C ILE A 40 -6.46 -1.35 14.17
N ARG A 41 -7.02 -0.54 15.08
CA ARG A 41 -7.35 -0.99 16.44
C ARG A 41 -8.41 -2.11 16.42
N ALA A 42 -9.41 -2.00 15.54
CA ALA A 42 -10.38 -3.06 15.31
C ALA A 42 -9.71 -4.37 14.87
N LEU A 43 -8.80 -4.32 13.88
CA LEU A 43 -8.06 -5.52 13.46
C LEU A 43 -7.22 -6.10 14.60
N GLN A 44 -6.53 -5.25 15.37
CA GLN A 44 -5.74 -5.69 16.52
C GLN A 44 -6.62 -6.43 17.56
N ILE A 45 -7.81 -5.93 17.86
CA ILE A 45 -8.77 -6.60 18.75
C ILE A 45 -9.22 -7.95 18.18
N GLU A 46 -9.55 -8.01 16.89
CA GLU A 46 -9.90 -9.27 16.21
C GLU A 46 -8.73 -10.28 16.20
N LEU A 47 -7.49 -9.80 16.27
CA LEU A 47 -6.28 -10.62 16.42
C LEU A 47 -5.94 -10.97 17.88
N GLY A 48 -6.77 -10.56 18.85
CA GLY A 48 -6.59 -10.83 20.27
C GLY A 48 -5.58 -9.92 20.97
N ILE A 49 -5.23 -8.77 20.38
CA ILE A 49 -4.36 -7.76 21.00
C ILE A 49 -5.23 -6.82 21.85
N THR A 50 -5.00 -6.79 23.15
CA THR A 50 -5.79 -5.99 24.11
C THR A 50 -5.25 -4.57 24.31
N ALA A 51 -3.91 -4.41 24.31
CA ALA A 51 -3.25 -3.10 24.30
C ALA A 51 -3.00 -2.67 22.85
N THR A 52 -4.04 -2.13 22.22
CA THR A 52 -4.00 -1.68 20.83
C THR A 52 -3.19 -0.40 20.65
N ALA A 53 -2.77 -0.12 19.41
CA ALA A 53 -2.00 1.06 19.04
C ALA A 53 -2.39 1.54 17.64
N ASN A 54 -2.17 2.83 17.36
CA ASN A 54 -2.49 3.48 16.08
C ASN A 54 -1.45 3.17 14.99
N ASN A 55 -0.99 1.92 14.91
CA ASN A 55 -0.02 1.47 13.90
C ASN A 55 -0.10 -0.05 13.66
N PHE A 56 0.18 -0.45 12.42
CA PHE A 56 0.34 -1.86 12.04
C PHE A 56 1.81 -2.30 12.22
N GLY A 57 2.23 -2.52 13.46
CA GLY A 57 3.60 -2.90 13.82
C GLY A 57 3.93 -4.39 13.73
N ALA A 58 5.10 -4.76 14.28
CA ALA A 58 5.59 -6.14 14.32
C ALA A 58 4.65 -7.09 15.09
N GLY A 59 4.06 -6.63 16.20
CA GLY A 59 3.08 -7.41 16.97
C GLY A 59 1.83 -7.78 16.16
N THR A 60 1.23 -6.80 15.47
CA THR A 60 0.09 -7.02 14.57
C THR A 60 0.48 -7.93 13.40
N THR A 61 1.67 -7.72 12.82
CA THR A 61 2.19 -8.53 11.70
C THR A 61 2.29 -10.01 12.09
N ARG A 62 2.92 -10.29 13.24
CA ARG A 62 3.04 -11.65 13.75
C ARG A 62 1.66 -12.30 13.94
N LYS A 63 0.75 -11.61 14.65
CA LYS A 63 -0.59 -12.14 14.93
C LYS A 63 -1.45 -12.34 13.67
N PHE A 64 -1.33 -11.44 12.70
CA PHE A 64 -2.00 -11.60 11.41
C PHE A 64 -1.50 -12.83 10.67
N ASN A 65 -0.19 -13.04 10.59
CA ASN A 65 0.38 -14.21 9.91
C ASN A 65 0.10 -15.52 10.66
N GLU A 66 0.04 -15.50 12.00
CA GLU A 66 -0.39 -16.65 12.82
C GLU A 66 -1.84 -17.06 12.48
N ARG A 67 -2.76 -16.09 12.34
CA ARG A 67 -4.18 -16.35 12.07
C ARG A 67 -4.50 -16.59 10.60
N TYR A 68 -3.78 -15.92 9.70
CA TYR A 68 -3.99 -15.92 8.25
C TYR A 68 -2.68 -16.20 7.52
N PRO A 69 -2.07 -17.39 7.68
CA PRO A 69 -0.76 -17.72 7.10
C PRO A 69 -0.72 -17.63 5.57
N HIS A 70 -1.88 -17.70 4.91
CA HIS A 70 -2.04 -17.56 3.46
C HIS A 70 -2.88 -16.34 3.06
N GLY A 71 -3.00 -15.37 3.96
CA GLY A 71 -3.86 -14.19 3.80
C GLY A 71 -5.34 -14.49 4.03
N VAL A 72 -6.14 -13.42 4.07
CA VAL A 72 -7.61 -13.52 4.18
C VAL A 72 -8.16 -13.83 2.78
N LYS A 73 -8.87 -14.95 2.65
CA LYS A 73 -9.45 -15.42 1.39
C LYS A 73 -10.87 -14.89 1.21
N GLN A 74 -11.25 -14.69 -0.05
CA GLN A 74 -12.64 -14.51 -0.43
C GLN A 74 -13.42 -15.77 -0.04
N GLN A 75 -14.64 -15.58 0.47
CA GLN A 75 -15.53 -16.69 0.82
C GLN A 75 -16.07 -17.36 -0.45
N ASP A 76 -16.36 -18.65 -0.32
CA ASP A 76 -17.20 -19.34 -1.31
C ASP A 76 -18.61 -18.74 -1.28
N ASP A 77 -19.30 -18.72 -2.42
CA ASP A 77 -20.62 -18.07 -2.54
C ASP A 77 -21.69 -18.68 -1.61
N SER A 78 -21.51 -19.92 -1.16
CA SER A 78 -22.38 -20.62 -0.22
C SER A 78 -21.98 -20.47 1.25
N ASP A 79 -20.84 -19.84 1.56
CA ASP A 79 -20.37 -19.67 2.93
C ASP A 79 -21.02 -18.44 3.59
N GLU A 80 -21.91 -18.70 4.55
CA GLU A 80 -22.64 -17.67 5.31
C GLU A 80 -21.93 -17.28 6.62
N SER A 81 -20.71 -17.77 6.87
CA SER A 81 -19.96 -17.38 8.07
C SER A 81 -19.66 -15.88 8.06
N LYS A 82 -19.80 -15.25 9.24
CA LYS A 82 -19.57 -13.82 9.41
C LYS A 82 -18.25 -13.57 10.10
N SER A 83 -17.53 -12.55 9.64
CA SER A 83 -16.32 -12.08 10.28
C SER A 83 -16.20 -10.57 10.25
N ASN A 84 -15.87 -9.98 11.39
CA ASN A 84 -15.58 -8.56 11.47
C ASN A 84 -14.32 -8.17 10.67
N VAL A 85 -13.40 -9.11 10.41
CA VAL A 85 -12.24 -8.85 9.55
C VAL A 85 -12.68 -8.54 8.12
N TYR A 86 -13.77 -9.15 7.64
CA TYR A 86 -14.33 -8.82 6.33
C TYR A 86 -14.91 -7.40 6.30
N SER A 87 -15.58 -6.97 7.38
CA SER A 87 -16.04 -5.58 7.54
C SER A 87 -14.88 -4.58 7.60
N ILE A 88 -13.77 -4.93 8.25
CA ILE A 88 -12.56 -4.09 8.28
C ILE A 88 -12.00 -3.92 6.86
N ILE A 89 -11.93 -5.00 6.07
CA ILE A 89 -11.49 -4.96 4.67
C ILE A 89 -12.44 -4.09 3.83
N GLN A 90 -13.76 -4.27 3.97
CA GLN A 90 -14.75 -3.44 3.27
C GLN A 90 -14.61 -1.95 3.61
N GLY A 91 -14.52 -1.63 4.90
CA GLY A 91 -14.35 -0.28 5.39
C GLY A 91 -13.07 0.38 4.88
N ALA A 92 -11.95 -0.35 4.91
CA ALA A 92 -10.68 0.12 4.39
C ALA A 92 -10.74 0.34 2.87
N LEU A 93 -11.37 -0.55 2.11
CA LEU A 93 -11.53 -0.41 0.66
C LEU A 93 -12.31 0.86 0.31
N TRP A 94 -13.43 1.15 1.00
CA TRP A 94 -14.15 2.41 0.77
C TRP A 94 -13.32 3.63 1.18
N CYS A 95 -12.56 3.54 2.27
CA CYS A 95 -11.63 4.62 2.65
C CYS A 95 -10.60 4.91 1.55
N LYS A 96 -10.18 3.89 0.78
CA LYS A 96 -9.27 4.02 -0.37
C LYS A 96 -9.97 4.41 -1.67
N GLY A 97 -11.30 4.38 -1.71
CA GLY A 97 -12.11 4.70 -2.90
C GLY A 97 -12.51 3.49 -3.75
N TYR A 98 -12.37 2.26 -3.25
CA TYR A 98 -12.79 1.03 -3.95
C TYR A 98 -14.16 0.58 -3.45
N SER A 99 -15.11 0.43 -4.37
CA SER A 99 -16.48 0.04 -4.04
C SER A 99 -16.63 -1.48 -3.90
N THR A 100 -17.16 -1.92 -2.75
CA THR A 100 -17.39 -3.35 -2.44
C THR A 100 -18.88 -3.72 -2.58
N SER A 101 -19.72 -3.25 -1.65
CA SER A 101 -21.17 -3.39 -1.56
C SER A 101 -21.80 -2.07 -1.07
N ASN A 102 -23.13 -2.03 -0.93
CA ASN A 102 -23.87 -0.83 -0.50
C ASN A 102 -24.04 -0.72 1.04
N ASN A 103 -23.48 -1.66 1.79
CA ASN A 103 -23.51 -1.74 3.24
C ASN A 103 -22.34 -2.58 3.77
N ILE A 104 -22.00 -2.44 5.05
CA ILE A 104 -21.15 -3.41 5.76
C ILE A 104 -21.92 -4.73 5.85
N THR A 105 -21.35 -5.82 5.32
CA THR A 105 -22.03 -7.13 5.29
C THR A 105 -21.44 -8.14 6.27
N GLN A 106 -20.20 -7.92 6.75
CA GLN A 106 -19.41 -8.94 7.46
C GLN A 106 -19.12 -10.18 6.60
N HIS A 107 -19.16 -10.04 5.26
CA HIS A 107 -18.89 -11.09 4.30
C HIS A 107 -17.87 -10.65 3.24
N PHE A 108 -17.04 -11.58 2.79
CA PHE A 108 -16.06 -11.39 1.73
C PHE A 108 -16.53 -12.05 0.43
N TYR A 109 -17.63 -11.54 -0.14
CA TYR A 109 -18.17 -11.98 -1.42
C TYR A 109 -17.52 -11.29 -2.62
N SER A 110 -18.04 -11.59 -3.82
CA SER A 110 -17.54 -11.14 -5.12
C SER A 110 -17.34 -9.62 -5.25
N GLY A 111 -18.20 -8.80 -4.63
CA GLY A 111 -18.05 -7.34 -4.60
C GLY A 111 -16.76 -6.90 -3.92
N THR A 112 -16.50 -7.40 -2.71
CA THR A 112 -15.25 -7.18 -1.98
C THR A 112 -14.06 -7.81 -2.73
N GLY A 113 -14.25 -9.00 -3.31
CA GLY A 113 -13.23 -9.68 -4.12
C GLY A 113 -12.78 -8.86 -5.33
N ARG A 114 -13.73 -8.25 -6.04
CA ARG A 114 -13.44 -7.35 -7.17
C ARG A 114 -12.67 -6.12 -6.71
N ALA A 115 -13.10 -5.46 -5.64
CA ALA A 115 -12.44 -4.27 -5.10
C ALA A 115 -10.98 -4.55 -4.67
N VAL A 116 -10.70 -5.71 -4.06
CA VAL A 116 -9.32 -6.10 -3.73
C VAL A 116 -8.47 -6.29 -4.99
N LYS A 117 -9.02 -6.91 -6.04
CA LYS A 117 -8.31 -7.06 -7.32
C LYS A 117 -8.04 -5.71 -7.99
N GLU A 118 -9.02 -4.80 -7.98
CA GLU A 118 -8.86 -3.43 -8.46
C GLU A 118 -7.74 -2.70 -7.71
N LEU A 119 -7.75 -2.74 -6.38
CA LEU A 119 -6.67 -2.19 -5.54
C LEU A 119 -5.30 -2.79 -5.90
N LYS A 120 -5.19 -4.12 -6.01
CA LYS A 120 -3.91 -4.79 -6.31
C LYS A 120 -3.38 -4.45 -7.71
N ASN A 121 -4.26 -4.28 -8.69
CA ASN A 121 -3.89 -3.80 -10.02
C ASN A 121 -3.36 -2.36 -9.96
N ASP A 122 -4.04 -1.50 -9.20
CA ASP A 122 -3.65 -0.12 -8.97
C ASP A 122 -2.32 0.03 -8.22
N MET A 123 -2.04 -0.88 -7.27
CA MET A 123 -0.74 -1.03 -6.59
C MET A 123 0.37 -1.51 -7.54
N GLY A 124 0.04 -2.05 -8.71
CA GLY A 124 1.01 -2.60 -9.67
C GLY A 124 1.40 -4.06 -9.46
N ILE A 125 0.83 -4.74 -8.45
CA ILE A 125 1.16 -6.13 -8.07
C ILE A 125 0.20 -7.18 -8.65
N GLY A 126 -1.04 -6.78 -8.98
CA GLY A 126 -2.07 -7.63 -9.58
C GLY A 126 -2.41 -8.89 -8.77
N GLY A 127 -3.03 -9.89 -9.42
CA GLY A 127 -3.34 -11.20 -8.84
C GLY A 127 -4.79 -11.38 -8.38
N ASP A 128 -5.01 -12.38 -7.53
CA ASP A 128 -6.33 -12.77 -7.02
C ASP A 128 -6.89 -11.81 -5.94
N SER A 129 -8.05 -12.14 -5.36
CA SER A 129 -8.67 -11.38 -4.28
C SER A 129 -8.09 -11.67 -2.89
N THR A 130 -7.01 -12.44 -2.76
CA THR A 130 -6.41 -12.71 -1.46
C THR A 130 -5.82 -11.44 -0.85
N VAL A 131 -6.23 -11.12 0.38
CA VAL A 131 -5.66 -10.03 1.18
C VAL A 131 -4.49 -10.59 1.99
N THR A 132 -3.28 -10.47 1.42
CA THR A 132 -2.03 -10.80 2.11
C THR A 132 -1.67 -9.73 3.14
N ILE A 133 -0.62 -9.97 3.93
CA ILE A 133 -0.15 -9.01 4.94
C ILE A 133 0.18 -7.64 4.34
N ASP A 134 0.83 -7.59 3.18
CA ASP A 134 1.20 -6.33 2.53
C ASP A 134 -0.04 -5.58 2.03
N VAL A 135 -1.04 -6.31 1.51
CA VAL A 135 -2.31 -5.72 1.09
C VAL A 135 -3.09 -5.20 2.29
N MET A 136 -3.11 -5.93 3.41
CA MET A 136 -3.76 -5.46 4.63
C MET A 136 -3.07 -4.21 5.21
N LYS A 137 -1.73 -4.17 5.22
CA LYS A 137 -0.98 -2.97 5.63
C LYS A 137 -1.28 -1.78 4.72
N ALA A 138 -1.33 -1.99 3.41
CA ALA A 138 -1.67 -0.97 2.43
C ALA A 138 -3.11 -0.44 2.64
N LEU A 139 -4.08 -1.33 2.85
CA LEU A 139 -5.47 -1.00 3.19
C LEU A 139 -5.55 -0.14 4.46
N LEU A 140 -4.79 -0.52 5.49
CA LEU A 140 -4.78 0.14 6.80
C LEU A 140 -3.68 1.20 6.95
N SER A 141 -3.40 1.92 5.87
CA SER A 141 -2.47 3.05 5.83
C SER A 141 -3.16 4.32 5.33
N MET A 142 -2.41 5.42 5.17
CA MET A 142 -2.86 6.60 4.41
C MET A 142 -2.36 6.63 2.96
N GLN A 143 -1.67 5.58 2.49
CA GLN A 143 -1.17 5.51 1.11
C GLN A 143 -2.33 5.47 0.12
N GLN A 144 -2.20 6.17 -1.01
CA GLN A 144 -3.22 6.17 -2.05
C GLN A 144 -2.75 5.45 -3.31
N PHE A 145 -3.65 4.66 -3.90
CA PHE A 145 -3.34 3.83 -5.06
C PHE A 145 -4.11 4.24 -6.32
N VAL A 146 -4.95 5.27 -6.25
CA VAL A 146 -5.58 5.90 -7.43
C VAL A 146 -4.83 7.18 -7.82
N LEU A 147 -4.86 7.54 -9.11
CA LEU A 147 -4.08 8.66 -9.63
C LEU A 147 -4.65 9.98 -9.09
N LEU A 148 -3.84 10.75 -8.37
CA LEU A 148 -4.22 12.03 -7.80
C LEU A 148 -3.94 13.19 -8.78
N ASN A 149 -4.48 13.09 -10.00
CA ASN A 149 -4.25 14.07 -11.06
C ASN A 149 -4.61 15.52 -10.63
N ARG A 150 -5.72 15.68 -9.90
CA ARG A 150 -6.15 16.99 -9.36
C ARG A 150 -5.15 17.63 -8.39
N TYR A 151 -4.22 16.84 -7.83
CA TYR A 151 -3.18 17.28 -6.92
C TYR A 151 -1.79 17.28 -7.59
N GLY A 152 -1.74 17.18 -8.93
CA GLY A 152 -0.49 17.16 -9.71
C GLY A 152 0.13 15.77 -9.86
N GLY A 153 -0.59 14.70 -9.53
CA GLY A 153 -0.15 13.34 -9.79
C GLY A 153 -0.09 13.05 -11.30
N THR A 154 0.97 12.43 -11.79
CA THR A 154 1.11 12.12 -13.23
C THR A 154 1.09 10.62 -13.51
N GLY A 155 0.61 10.27 -14.70
CA GLY A 155 0.58 8.87 -15.16
C GLY A 155 1.96 8.23 -15.20
N VAL A 156 2.99 8.97 -15.62
CA VAL A 156 4.38 8.46 -15.67
C VAL A 156 4.91 8.12 -14.28
N VAL A 157 4.70 8.98 -13.27
CA VAL A 157 5.13 8.69 -11.89
C VAL A 157 4.35 7.51 -11.32
N ARG A 158 3.06 7.39 -11.62
CA ARG A 158 2.26 6.22 -11.22
C ARG A 158 2.81 4.93 -11.83
N ILE A 159 3.16 4.92 -13.12
CA ILE A 159 3.75 3.74 -13.78
C ILE A 159 5.07 3.34 -13.10
N ILE A 160 5.89 4.32 -12.73
CA ILE A 160 7.12 4.08 -11.98
C ILE A 160 6.80 3.47 -10.60
N GLN A 161 5.91 4.08 -9.81
CA GLN A 161 5.50 3.57 -8.49
C GLN A 161 4.97 2.13 -8.57
N GLN A 162 4.14 1.82 -9.56
CA GLN A 162 3.63 0.46 -9.81
C GLN A 162 4.75 -0.51 -10.16
N THR A 163 5.76 -0.05 -10.91
CA THR A 163 6.94 -0.84 -11.25
C THR A 163 7.83 -1.08 -10.03
N VAL A 164 7.97 -0.08 -9.15
CA VAL A 164 8.64 -0.23 -7.84
C VAL A 164 7.99 -1.34 -7.03
N ASN A 165 6.67 -1.27 -6.81
CA ASN A 165 5.93 -2.27 -6.06
C ASN A 165 6.01 -3.68 -6.67
N ARG A 166 6.03 -3.79 -8.00
CA ARG A 166 6.10 -5.09 -8.68
C ARG A 166 7.49 -5.73 -8.59
N THR A 167 8.53 -4.93 -8.73
CA THR A 167 9.89 -5.43 -8.97
C THR A 167 10.77 -5.36 -7.73
N TYR A 168 10.54 -4.39 -6.84
CA TYR A 168 11.44 -4.04 -5.75
C TYR A 168 10.79 -4.05 -4.36
N LYS A 169 9.57 -4.59 -4.21
CA LYS A 169 8.86 -4.62 -2.92
C LYS A 169 9.64 -5.25 -1.77
N ASP A 170 10.56 -6.18 -2.05
CA ASP A 170 11.38 -6.81 -1.00
C ASP A 170 12.36 -5.81 -0.39
N TYR A 171 12.72 -4.75 -1.11
CA TYR A 171 13.53 -3.63 -0.63
C TYR A 171 12.65 -2.48 -0.11
N THR A 172 11.57 -2.16 -0.82
CA THR A 172 10.83 -0.90 -0.61
C THR A 172 9.56 -1.06 0.22
N GLY A 173 9.10 -2.29 0.43
CA GLY A 173 7.70 -2.54 0.73
C GLY A 173 6.77 -2.05 -0.38
N ILE A 174 5.49 -1.88 -0.04
CA ILE A 174 4.52 -1.22 -0.92
C ILE A 174 4.56 0.30 -0.68
N ILE A 175 4.78 1.05 -1.75
CA ILE A 175 4.63 2.51 -1.80
C ILE A 175 3.31 2.91 -2.48
N PRO A 176 2.77 4.12 -2.25
CA PRO A 176 1.60 4.63 -2.94
C PRO A 176 1.81 4.64 -4.46
N CYS A 177 0.72 4.51 -5.20
CA CYS A 177 0.67 4.61 -6.66
C CYS A 177 -0.16 5.83 -7.10
N ASP A 178 -0.07 6.92 -6.38
CA ASP A 178 -0.88 8.14 -6.55
C ASP A 178 -0.39 9.08 -7.66
N GLY A 179 0.75 8.79 -8.28
CA GLY A 179 1.40 9.63 -9.28
C GLY A 179 2.15 10.83 -8.70
N LEU A 180 2.28 10.95 -7.38
CA LEU A 180 2.98 12.04 -6.72
C LEU A 180 4.40 11.63 -6.32
N TYR A 181 5.37 12.53 -6.55
CA TYR A 181 6.72 12.34 -6.03
C TYR A 181 6.79 12.80 -4.57
N GLY A 182 6.56 11.86 -3.65
CA GLY A 182 6.61 12.09 -2.20
C GLY A 182 7.83 11.47 -1.52
N ARG A 183 7.89 11.60 -0.19
CA ARG A 183 8.98 11.06 0.65
C ARG A 183 9.15 9.55 0.52
N GLU A 184 8.05 8.80 0.51
CA GLU A 184 8.09 7.33 0.37
C GLU A 184 8.68 6.92 -0.98
N MET A 185 8.27 7.59 -2.06
CA MET A 185 8.83 7.37 -3.39
C MET A 185 10.33 7.72 -3.44
N ASN A 186 10.75 8.87 -2.90
CA ASN A 186 12.18 9.23 -2.86
C ASN A 186 13.01 8.20 -2.07
N THR A 187 12.51 7.75 -0.93
CA THR A 187 13.18 6.71 -0.12
C THR A 187 13.31 5.42 -0.92
N ALA A 188 12.22 4.98 -1.58
CA ALA A 188 12.20 3.79 -2.42
C ALA A 188 13.19 3.87 -3.59
N LEU A 189 13.30 5.01 -4.28
CA LEU A 189 14.29 5.19 -5.36
C LEU A 189 15.73 5.04 -4.87
N ILE A 190 16.04 5.49 -3.64
CA ILE A 190 17.37 5.31 -3.03
C ILE A 190 17.58 3.85 -2.62
N GLN A 191 16.57 3.15 -2.11
CA GLN A 191 16.67 1.72 -1.81
C GLN A 191 16.89 0.88 -3.08
N ILE A 192 16.24 1.27 -4.19
CA ILE A 192 16.49 0.64 -5.49
C ILE A 192 17.92 0.90 -5.93
N LEU A 193 18.43 2.13 -5.81
CA LEU A 193 19.85 2.43 -6.09
C LEU A 193 20.78 1.50 -5.29
N GLN A 194 20.53 1.40 -3.98
CA GLN A 194 21.30 0.52 -3.09
C GLN A 194 21.20 -0.94 -3.52
N SER A 195 20.03 -1.42 -3.97
CA SER A 195 19.90 -2.77 -4.53
C SER A 195 20.80 -2.97 -5.76
N LEU A 196 20.90 -1.96 -6.64
CA LEU A 196 21.74 -2.01 -7.84
C LEU A 196 23.24 -1.94 -7.51
N GLU A 197 23.59 -1.32 -6.39
CA GLU A 197 24.94 -1.29 -5.81
C GLU A 197 25.32 -2.59 -5.07
N GLY A 198 24.36 -3.51 -4.90
CA GLY A 198 24.57 -4.83 -4.29
C GLY A 198 24.28 -4.90 -2.79
N TYR A 199 23.58 -3.91 -2.21
CA TYR A 199 23.13 -3.98 -0.81
C TYR A 199 22.06 -5.06 -0.67
N SER A 200 22.00 -5.72 0.49
CA SER A 200 20.88 -6.59 0.83
C SER A 200 19.61 -5.75 1.12
N PRO A 201 18.41 -6.34 1.15
CA PRO A 201 17.20 -5.65 1.56
C PRO A 201 17.31 -5.00 2.96
N ASP A 202 17.96 -5.67 3.91
CA ASP A 202 18.12 -5.17 5.28
C ASP A 202 19.12 -3.99 5.36
N ASP A 203 20.11 -3.95 4.46
CA ASP A 203 21.11 -2.86 4.39
C ASP A 203 20.64 -1.67 3.53
N ALA A 204 19.63 -1.88 2.67
CA ALA A 204 19.06 -0.86 1.81
C ALA A 204 18.11 0.07 2.60
N THR A 205 18.71 0.99 3.35
CA THR A 205 18.00 1.91 4.27
C THR A 205 17.28 3.08 3.59
N GLY A 206 17.55 3.33 2.30
CA GLY A 206 17.04 4.52 1.60
C GLY A 206 17.76 5.82 1.97
N ASN A 207 18.84 5.74 2.76
CA ASN A 207 19.70 6.88 3.07
C ASN A 207 20.81 7.07 2.02
N PHE A 208 20.88 8.25 1.40
CA PHE A 208 21.93 8.59 0.43
C PHE A 208 23.21 9.06 1.13
N GLY A 209 23.90 8.12 1.79
CA GLY A 209 25.10 8.35 2.60
C GLY A 209 26.42 8.22 1.85
N HIS A 210 27.53 8.18 2.60
CA HIS A 210 28.87 8.00 2.03
C HIS A 210 29.02 6.67 1.26
N GLY A 211 28.46 5.58 1.78
CA GLY A 211 28.48 4.27 1.12
C GLY A 211 27.81 4.31 -0.26
N THR A 212 26.59 4.81 -0.34
CA THR A 212 25.85 4.97 -1.60
C THR A 212 26.60 5.90 -2.57
N ARG A 213 27.05 7.07 -2.11
CA ARG A 213 27.85 7.99 -2.93
C ARG A 213 29.10 7.34 -3.53
N ARG A 214 29.80 6.50 -2.76
CA ARG A 214 31.03 5.81 -3.20
C ARG A 214 30.75 4.73 -4.26
N ASN A 215 29.57 4.13 -4.24
CA ASN A 215 29.23 2.99 -5.11
C ASN A 215 28.52 3.40 -6.40
N LEU A 216 28.23 4.70 -6.57
CA LEU A 216 27.67 5.25 -7.81
C LEU A 216 28.46 4.83 -9.05
N LYS A 217 27.72 4.61 -10.14
CA LYS A 217 28.27 4.29 -11.45
C LYS A 217 28.21 5.49 -12.37
N THR A 218 29.30 5.73 -13.10
CA THR A 218 29.28 6.65 -14.24
C THR A 218 28.74 5.91 -15.46
N ILE A 219 27.62 6.39 -15.98
CA ILE A 219 26.95 5.83 -17.15
C ILE A 219 27.07 6.83 -18.30
N SER A 220 27.43 6.32 -19.47
CA SER A 220 27.54 7.07 -20.71
C SER A 220 26.88 6.31 -21.85
N ARG A 221 26.67 6.96 -23.00
CA ARG A 221 26.15 6.32 -24.21
C ARG A 221 26.89 5.02 -24.56
N GLN A 222 28.19 4.97 -24.33
CA GLN A 222 29.03 3.82 -24.68
C GLN A 222 28.81 2.60 -23.78
N ASN A 223 28.39 2.79 -22.52
CA ASN A 223 28.24 1.68 -21.56
C ASN A 223 26.80 1.44 -21.09
N ALA A 224 25.84 2.31 -21.46
CA ALA A 224 24.47 2.28 -20.97
C ALA A 224 23.75 0.95 -21.23
N SER A 225 24.04 0.26 -22.34
CA SER A 225 23.47 -1.07 -22.65
C SER A 225 23.81 -2.13 -21.59
N SER A 226 24.89 -1.96 -20.83
CA SER A 226 25.26 -2.85 -19.72
C SER A 226 24.64 -2.45 -18.38
N TYR A 227 23.98 -1.28 -18.31
CA TYR A 227 23.46 -0.68 -17.08
C TYR A 227 21.98 -0.28 -17.21
N GLY A 228 21.18 -1.02 -17.98
CA GLY A 228 19.79 -0.67 -18.28
C GLY A 228 18.91 -0.31 -17.07
N LYS A 229 18.99 -1.07 -15.98
CA LYS A 229 18.27 -0.76 -14.73
C LYS A 229 18.69 0.56 -14.09
N TRP A 230 19.96 0.93 -14.19
CA TRP A 230 20.44 2.22 -13.69
C TRP A 230 19.96 3.37 -14.58
N VAL A 231 19.90 3.16 -15.89
CA VAL A 231 19.31 4.11 -16.85
C VAL A 231 17.82 4.32 -16.54
N TRP A 232 17.07 3.25 -16.33
CA TRP A 232 15.66 3.32 -15.91
C TRP A 232 15.50 4.10 -14.61
N LEU A 233 16.36 3.85 -13.62
CA LEU A 233 16.32 4.55 -12.34
C LEU A 233 16.62 6.04 -12.49
N ALA A 234 17.63 6.41 -13.27
CA ALA A 234 17.95 7.81 -13.56
C ALA A 234 16.78 8.53 -14.24
N LYS A 235 16.15 7.89 -15.23
CA LYS A 235 14.95 8.40 -15.91
C LYS A 235 13.75 8.50 -14.96
N ALA A 236 13.59 7.55 -14.04
CA ALA A 236 12.55 7.61 -13.02
C ALA A 236 12.71 8.86 -12.14
N VAL A 237 13.94 9.13 -11.68
CA VAL A 237 14.25 10.34 -10.89
C VAL A 237 13.97 11.62 -11.69
N LEU A 238 14.37 11.66 -12.97
CA LEU A 238 14.11 12.79 -13.86
C LEU A 238 12.59 13.04 -14.05
N ASN A 239 11.82 11.98 -14.32
CA ASN A 239 10.36 12.04 -14.42
C ASN A 239 9.70 12.51 -13.11
N CYS A 240 10.22 12.08 -11.95
CA CYS A 240 9.76 12.52 -10.64
C CYS A 240 9.96 14.03 -10.42
N ILE A 241 11.01 14.63 -10.99
CA ILE A 241 11.27 16.08 -10.95
C ILE A 241 10.79 16.81 -12.23
N ARG A 242 9.86 16.21 -12.98
CA ARG A 242 9.10 16.79 -14.11
C ARG A 242 9.86 16.97 -15.43
N TYR A 243 10.96 16.24 -15.64
CA TYR A 243 11.44 16.03 -17.01
C TYR A 243 10.53 15.04 -17.73
N ASP A 244 10.51 15.09 -19.06
CA ASP A 244 9.73 14.16 -19.90
C ASP A 244 10.68 13.12 -20.50
N CYS A 245 10.94 12.07 -19.73
CA CYS A 245 11.81 10.98 -20.17
C CYS A 245 10.95 9.75 -20.51
N LEU A 246 11.24 9.09 -21.63
CA LEU A 246 10.62 7.81 -21.93
C LEU A 246 11.08 6.76 -20.91
N GLN A 247 10.17 6.30 -20.06
CA GLN A 247 10.48 5.42 -18.94
C GLN A 247 10.79 3.99 -19.40
N ASN A 248 12.06 3.75 -19.78
CA ASN A 248 12.59 2.46 -20.22
C ASN A 248 14.06 2.29 -19.76
N GLU A 249 14.69 1.18 -20.12
CA GLU A 249 16.10 0.87 -19.77
C GLU A 249 17.12 1.35 -20.83
N ASN A 250 16.67 2.00 -21.90
CA ASN A 250 17.53 2.41 -23.01
C ASN A 250 18.04 3.84 -22.80
N TRP A 251 19.25 4.14 -23.28
CA TRP A 251 19.77 5.51 -23.32
C TRP A 251 19.02 6.32 -24.38
N ASP A 252 18.61 7.56 -24.05
CA ASP A 252 18.00 8.48 -25.03
C ASP A 252 19.11 9.30 -25.69
N ASP A 253 19.00 9.53 -27.01
CA ASP A 253 20.03 10.22 -27.80
C ASP A 253 19.99 11.75 -27.76
#